data_AF-A0A925Y8F4-F1
#
_entry.id   AF-A0A925Y8F4-F1
#
_cell.length_a   1.000
_cell.length_b   1.000
_cell.length_c   1.000
_cell.angle_alpha   90.00
_cell.angle_beta   90.00
_cell.angle_gamma   90.00
#
_symmetry.space_group_name_H-M   'P 1'
#
loop_
_entity.id
_entity.type
_entity.pdbx_description
1 polymer ?
#
loop_
_entity_poly.entity_id
_entity_poly.type
_entity_poly.pdbx_seq_one_letter_code
_entity_poly.pdbx_strand_id
1 'polypeptide(L)' 'MTDVALQMLYGDRSKYALLISGVCFSTILMAQGLAMFFGILSFSYATLDNIRVPIWVVDPKAKVQERSATK' A
#
# COMPACT_ATOMS: atom_id res chain seq x y z
N MET A 1 4.56 36.71 -8.54
CA MET A 1 3.24 36.27 -9.06
C MET A 1 2.54 35.28 -8.13
N THR A 2 3.25 34.35 -7.47
CA THR A 2 2.67 33.41 -6.49
C THR A 2 2.29 34.03 -5.14
N ASP A 3 2.93 35.13 -4.77
CA ASP A 3 2.73 35.83 -3.49
C ASP A 3 1.28 36.29 -3.25
N VAL A 4 0.63 36.83 -4.29
CA VAL A 4 -0.77 37.29 -4.24
C VAL A 4 -1.74 36.10 -4.10
N ALA A 5 -1.45 34.97 -4.74
CA ALA A 5 -2.28 33.76 -4.62
C ALA A 5 -2.20 33.15 -3.21
N LEU A 6 -1.02 33.15 -2.58
CA LEU A 6 -0.85 32.74 -1.19
C LEU A 6 -1.59 33.69 -0.24
N GLN A 7 -1.54 35.00 -0.45
CA GLN A 7 -2.30 35.96 0.34
C GLN A 7 -3.82 35.77 0.22
N MET A 8 -4.34 35.41 -0.96
CA MET A 8 -5.77 35.09 -1.12
C MET A 8 -6.16 33.78 -0.44
N LEU A 9 -5.25 32.81 -0.35
CA LEU A 9 -5.48 31.56 0.37
C LEU A 9 -5.46 31.75 1.90
N TYR A 10 -4.54 32.57 2.43
CA TYR A 10 -4.43 32.87 3.86
C TYR A 10 -5.35 34.00 4.35
N GLY A 11 -5.97 34.76 3.43
CA GLY A 11 -6.76 35.95 3.76
C GLY A 11 -7.95 35.68 4.68
N ASP A 12 -8.47 34.44 4.68
CA ASP A 12 -9.58 34.02 5.53
C ASP A 12 -9.16 32.83 6.41
N ARG A 13 -8.61 33.15 7.58
CA ARG A 13 -7.97 32.16 8.48
C ARG A 13 -8.90 31.01 8.87
N SER A 14 -10.20 31.29 9.01
CA SER A 14 -11.22 30.30 9.35
C SER A 14 -11.40 29.27 8.23
N LYS A 15 -11.47 29.73 6.98
CA LYS A 15 -11.58 28.86 5.79
C LYS A 15 -10.32 28.04 5.58
N TYR A 16 -9.15 28.67 5.79
CA TYR A 16 -7.86 27.99 5.68
C TYR A 16 -7.69 26.89 6.74
N ALA A 17 -8.04 27.16 8.01
CA ALA A 17 -7.99 26.17 9.08
C ALA A 17 -8.96 24.99 8.84
N LEU A 18 -10.16 25.27 8.32
CA LEU A 18 -11.11 24.24 7.94
C LEU A 18 -10.59 23.37 6.79
N LEU A 19 -9.96 23.99 5.78
CA LEU A 19 -9.41 23.28 4.63
C LEU A 19 -8.28 22.32 5.05
N ILE A 20 -7.32 22.79 5.86
CA ILE A 20 -6.22 21.95 6.34
C ILE A 20 -6.73 20.82 7.23
N SER A 21 -7.64 21.13 8.16
CA SER A 21 -8.17 20.11 9.06
C SER A 21 -8.95 19.05 8.28
N GLY A 22 -9.72 19.43 7.26
CA GLY A 22 -10.40 18.50 6.35
C GLY A 22 -9.44 17.61 5.56
N VAL A 23 -8.37 18.18 4.98
CA VAL A 23 -7.36 17.41 4.24
C VAL A 23 -6.59 16.46 5.17
N CYS A 24 -6.23 16.92 6.36
CA CYS A 24 -5.56 16.09 7.36
C CYS A 24 -6.46 14.95 7.81
N PHE A 25 -7.73 15.24 8.13
CA PHE A 25 -8.71 14.24 8.53
C PHE A 25 -8.98 13.22 7.42
N SER A 26 -9.15 13.67 6.17
CA SER A 26 -9.31 12.79 5.01
C SER A 26 -8.11 11.85 4.83
N THR A 27 -6.89 12.36 4.99
CA THR A 27 -5.67 11.56 4.92
C THR A 27 -5.60 10.53 6.05
N ILE A 28 -5.98 10.90 7.27
CA ILE A 28 -6.05 9.99 8.42
C ILE A 28 -7.06 8.86 8.15
N LEU A 29 -8.24 9.17 7.60
CA LEU A 29 -9.23 8.16 7.25
C LEU A 29 -8.70 7.17 6.20
N MET A 30 -8.01 7.65 5.16
CA MET A 30 -7.36 6.75 4.19
C MET A 30 -6.26 5.90 4.86
N ALA A 31 -5.45 6.50 5.73
CA ALA A 31 -4.38 5.79 6.43
C ALA A 31 -4.92 4.69 7.36
N GLN A 32 -6.05 4.92 8.04
CA GLN A 32 -6.70 3.90 8.87
C GLN A 32 -7.20 2.70 8.05
N GLY A 33 -7.81 2.96 6.88
CA GLY A 33 -8.24 1.90 5.96
C GLY A 33 -7.06 1.04 5.47
N LEU A 34 -5.93 1.67 5.18
CA LEU A 34 -4.70 0.98 4.79
C LEU A 34 -4.06 0.22 5.97
N ALA A 35 -4.02 0.81 7.16
CA ALA A 35 -3.41 0.19 8.34
C ALA A 35 -4.08 -1.15 8.69
N MET A 36 -5.40 -1.23 8.57
CA MET A 36 -6.13 -2.50 8.78
C MET A 36 -5.70 -3.57 7.77
N PHE A 37 -5.56 -3.21 6.50
CA PHE A 37 -5.08 -4.11 5.45
C PHE A 37 -3.64 -4.59 5.70
N PHE A 38 -2.74 -3.67 6.04
CA PHE A 38 -1.36 -4.02 6.41
C PHE A 38 -1.30 -4.91 7.66
N GLY A 39 -2.19 -4.73 8.64
CA GLY A 39 -2.28 -5.62 9.79
C GLY A 39 -2.60 -7.06 9.42
N ILE A 40 -3.55 -7.27 8.50
CA ILE A 40 -3.93 -8.60 8.00
C ILE A 40 -2.79 -9.22 7.18
N LEU A 41 -2.13 -8.42 6.32
CA LEU A 41 -0.95 -8.87 5.58
C LEU A 41 0.20 -9.26 6.52
N SER A 42 0.46 -8.46 7.55
CA SER A 42 1.51 -8.74 8.54
C SER A 42 1.25 -10.04 9.30
N PHE A 43 -0.02 -10.30 9.67
CA PHE A 43 -0.41 -11.57 10.28
C PHE A 43 -0.17 -12.76 9.34
N SER A 44 -0.52 -12.61 8.06
CA SER A 44 -0.34 -13.65 7.04
C SER A 44 1.15 -13.92 6.77
N TYR A 45 1.95 -12.85 6.67
CA TYR A 45 3.41 -12.93 6.51
C TYR A 45 4.10 -13.54 7.73
N ALA A 46 3.63 -13.26 8.95
CA ALA A 46 4.22 -13.80 10.17
C ALA A 46 4.24 -15.33 10.20
N THR A 47 3.21 -15.98 9.63
CA THR A 47 3.18 -17.45 9.51
C THR A 47 4.24 -17.95 8.52
N LEU A 48 4.44 -17.23 7.40
CA LEU A 48 5.45 -17.57 6.40
C LEU A 48 6.88 -17.39 6.93
N ASP A 49 7.13 -16.32 7.70
CA ASP A 49 8.44 -16.03 8.30
C ASP A 49 8.85 -17.08 9.35
N ASN A 50 7.88 -17.52 10.19
CA ASN A 50 8.15 -18.49 11.25
C ASN A 50 8.53 -19.88 10.73
N ILE A 51 8.03 -20.25 9.55
CA ILE A 51 8.22 -21.59 8.97
C ILE A 51 9.65 -21.82 8.45
N ARG A 52 10.46 -20.76 8.23
CA ARG A 52 11.90 -20.80 7.83
C ARG A 52 12.29 -21.82 6.74
N VAL A 53 11.31 -22.34 6.00
CA VAL A 53 11.50 -23.26 4.88
C VAL A 53 11.56 -22.43 3.60
N PRO A 54 12.42 -22.80 2.63
CA PRO A 54 12.43 -22.14 1.34
C PRO A 54 11.06 -22.30 0.67
N ILE A 55 10.24 -21.24 0.68
CA ILE A 55 8.89 -21.22 0.11
C ILE A 55 8.86 -21.45 -1.41
N TRP A 56 10.03 -21.40 -2.07
CA TRP A 56 10.23 -21.62 -3.49
C TRP A 56 10.79 -23.02 -3.77
N VAL A 57 10.13 -24.07 -3.28
CA VAL A 57 10.34 -25.41 -3.84
C VAL A 57 9.46 -25.52 -5.09
N VAL A 58 10.00 -25.14 -6.24
CA VAL A 58 9.45 -25.59 -7.52
C VAL A 58 9.71 -27.09 -7.60
N ASP A 59 8.66 -27.90 -7.69
CA ASP A 59 8.82 -29.34 -7.92
C ASP A 59 9.69 -29.55 -9.18
N PRO A 60 10.85 -30.22 -9.09
CA PRO A 60 11.72 -30.45 -10.25
C PRO A 60 11.06 -31.24 -11.39
N LYS A 61 9.90 -31.87 -11.15
CA LYS A 61 9.11 -32.58 -12.15
C LYS A 61 8.23 -31.66 -13.00
N ALA A 62 8.11 -30.37 -12.67
CA ALA A 62 7.52 -29.35 -13.53
C ALA A 62 8.48 -28.92 -14.67
N LYS A 63 9.26 -29.86 -15.23
CA LYS A 63 9.74 -29.71 -16.60
C LYS A 63 8.53 -29.91 -17.49
N VAL A 64 8.19 -28.87 -18.21
CA VAL A 64 7.29 -28.89 -19.37
C VAL A 64 7.45 -30.23 -20.11
N GLN A 65 6.41 -31.07 -20.04
CA GLN A 65 6.29 -32.29 -20.83
C GLN A 65 5.96 -31.90 -22.28
N GLU A 66 6.90 -31.24 -22.96
CA GLU A 66 6.83 -30.96 -24.41
C GLU A 66 8.10 -31.48 -25.10
N ARG A 67 8.29 -32.81 -25.09
CA ARG A 67 9.00 -33.56 -26.15
C ARG A 67 9.04 -35.05 -25.82
N SER A 68 8.00 -35.78 -26.22
CA SER A 68 8.11 -37.22 -26.51
C SER A 68 7.01 -37.64 -27.48
N ALA A 69 6.79 -36.83 -28.53
CA ALA A 69 6.43 -37.38 -29.83
C ALA A 69 7.75 -37.49 -30.60
N THR A 70 8.03 -38.66 -31.18
CA THR A 70 9.25 -39.01 -31.93
C THR A 70 10.46 -39.37 -31.05
N LYS A 71 10.57 -40.65 -30.66
CA LYS A 71 11.22 -41.70 -31.46
C LYS A 71 11.05 -43.05 -30.79
#